data_AF-A0A350CZA4-F1
#
_entry.id   AF-A0A350CZA4-F1
#
_cell.length_a   1.000
_cell.length_b   1.000
_cell.length_c   1.000
_cell.angle_alpha   90.00
_cell.angle_beta   90.00
_cell.angle_gamma   90.00
#
_symmetry.space_group_name_H-M   'P 1'
#
loop_
_entity.id
_entity.type
_entity.pdbx_description
1 polymer ?
#
loop_
_entity_poly.entity_id
_entity_poly.type
_entity_poly.pdbx_seq_one_letter_code
_entity_poly.pdbx_strand_id
1 'polypeptide(L)'
;MALLVVSPVVKSQENLYLVPERANMRINVAVQIAKQLKERGYDKIAVVYMNTSDLCALTAASLVASLKTLGVEAYYLKGADPDLPLKIKNLGANWIYLAYFGERPHEEVQKALNQ
;
A
#
# COMPACT_ATOMS: atom_id res chain seq x y z
N MET A 1 -44.09 -30.00 0.95
CA MET A 1 -42.64 -30.24 1.07
C MET A 1 -41.94 -28.88 1.01
N ALA A 2 -41.27 -28.47 2.09
CA ALA A 2 -40.51 -27.23 2.11
C ALA A 2 -39.06 -27.53 1.70
N LEU A 3 -38.60 -26.95 0.60
CA LEU A 3 -37.17 -26.96 0.25
C LEU A 3 -36.44 -25.99 1.17
N LEU A 4 -35.56 -26.51 2.02
CA LEU A 4 -34.58 -25.73 2.76
C LEU A 4 -33.39 -25.45 1.84
N VAL A 5 -33.27 -24.21 1.38
CA VAL A 5 -32.07 -23.72 0.68
C VAL A 5 -31.03 -23.42 1.74
N VAL A 6 -30.08 -24.35 1.93
CA VAL A 6 -28.92 -24.13 2.79
C VAL A 6 -27.85 -23.47 1.94
N SER A 7 -27.82 -22.14 1.91
CA SER A 7 -26.71 -21.40 1.32
C SER A 7 -25.46 -21.65 2.17
N PRO A 8 -24.34 -22.14 1.62
CA PRO A 8 -23.10 -22.22 2.38
C PRO A 8 -22.72 -20.80 2.79
N VAL A 9 -22.64 -20.55 4.10
CA VAL A 9 -22.01 -19.35 4.62
C VAL A 9 -20.54 -19.47 4.23
N VAL A 10 -20.16 -18.85 3.11
CA VAL A 10 -18.77 -18.60 2.77
C VAL A 10 -18.29 -17.65 3.86
N LYS A 11 -17.71 -18.21 4.92
CA LYS A 11 -17.03 -17.44 5.95
C LYS A 11 -15.94 -16.67 5.19
N SER A 12 -16.14 -15.36 5.04
CA SER A 12 -15.13 -14.46 4.47
C SER A 12 -13.81 -14.83 5.13
N GLN A 13 -12.84 -15.32 4.36
CA GLN A 13 -11.48 -15.43 4.85
C GLN A 13 -11.02 -14.00 5.09
N GLU A 14 -11.26 -13.51 6.31
CA GLU A 14 -10.76 -12.21 6.74
C GLU A 14 -9.25 -12.22 6.51
N ASN A 15 -8.77 -11.25 5.74
CA ASN A 15 -7.34 -11.11 5.53
C ASN A 15 -6.72 -10.80 6.89
N LEU A 16 -6.00 -11.77 7.46
CA LEU A 16 -5.34 -11.68 8.76
C LEU A 16 -4.38 -10.49 8.87
N TYR A 17 -3.94 -9.93 7.73
CA TYR A 17 -3.08 -8.77 7.68
C TYR A 17 -3.84 -7.44 7.72
N LEU A 18 -5.15 -7.42 7.42
CA LEU A 18 -6.00 -6.22 7.44
C LEU A 18 -6.79 -6.05 8.74
N VAL A 19 -6.39 -6.72 9.82
CA VAL A 19 -6.94 -6.45 11.16
C VAL A 19 -6.64 -5.01 11.59
N PRO A 20 -7.56 -4.33 12.32
CA PRO A 20 -7.42 -2.91 12.66
C PRO A 20 -6.08 -2.52 13.27
N GLU A 21 -5.50 -3.38 14.11
CA GLU A 21 -4.21 -3.13 14.79
C GLU A 21 -3.07 -2.94 13.77
N ARG A 22 -3.08 -3.73 12.70
CA ARG A 22 -2.05 -3.68 11.64
C ARG A 22 -2.36 -2.58 10.63
N ALA A 23 -3.62 -2.48 10.22
CA ALA A 23 -4.06 -1.47 9.25
C ALA A 23 -3.87 -0.04 9.78
N ASN A 24 -4.26 0.23 11.03
CA ASN A 24 -4.18 1.56 11.63
C ASN A 24 -2.72 2.05 11.77
N MET A 25 -1.79 1.15 12.14
CA MET A 25 -0.38 1.53 12.18
C MET A 25 0.16 1.95 10.81
N ARG A 26 -0.22 1.25 9.73
CA ARG A 26 0.19 1.64 8.36
C ARG A 26 -0.37 2.98 7.95
N ILE A 27 -1.65 3.22 8.27
CA ILE A 27 -2.31 4.50 8.00
C ILE A 27 -1.59 5.63 8.75
N ASN A 28 -1.30 5.43 10.04
CA ASN A 28 -0.60 6.43 10.85
C ASN A 28 0.81 6.72 10.32
N VAL A 29 1.56 5.68 9.96
CA VAL A 29 2.89 5.83 9.34
C VAL A 29 2.79 6.59 8.01
N ALA A 30 1.82 6.25 7.17
CA ALA A 30 1.59 6.93 5.90
C ALA A 30 1.31 8.43 6.08
N VAL A 31 0.51 8.80 7.08
CA VAL A 31 0.24 10.22 7.42
C VAL A 31 1.52 10.94 7.85
N GLN A 32 2.35 10.31 8.69
CA GLN A 32 3.61 10.92 9.15
C GLN A 32 4.61 11.08 8.00
N ILE A 33 4.75 10.06 7.15
CA ILE A 33 5.59 10.14 5.94
C ILE A 33 5.12 11.28 5.04
N ALA A 34 3.81 11.42 4.81
CA ALA A 34 3.26 12.49 3.98
C ALA A 34 3.65 13.89 4.50
N LYS A 35 3.56 14.09 5.82
CA LYS A 35 3.97 15.36 6.46
C LYS A 35 5.44 15.64 6.25
N GLN A 36 6.31 14.67 6.52
CA GLN A 36 7.76 14.84 6.34
C GLN A 36 8.14 15.12 4.89
N LEU A 37 7.47 14.48 3.92
CA LEU A 37 7.72 14.73 2.51
C LEU A 37 7.30 16.16 2.11
N LYS A 38 6.15 16.63 2.59
CA LYS A 38 5.69 18.00 2.36
C LYS A 38 6.61 19.03 2.99
N GLU A 39 7.05 18.81 4.23
CA GLU A 39 7.98 19.70 4.95
C GLU A 39 9.33 19.83 4.25
N ARG A 40 9.77 18.77 3.56
CA ARG A 40 10.99 18.77 2.73
C ARG A 40 10.81 19.47 1.37
N GLY A 41 9.60 19.93 1.05
CA GLY A 41 9.31 20.66 -0.17
C GLY A 41 9.02 19.79 -1.39
N TYR A 42 8.79 18.49 -1.23
CA TYR A 42 8.39 17.63 -2.35
C TYR A 42 6.94 17.90 -2.74
N ASP A 43 6.70 18.09 -4.03
CA ASP A 43 5.40 18.47 -4.60
C ASP A 43 4.83 17.42 -5.58
N LYS A 44 5.66 16.47 -6.06
CA LYS A 44 5.28 15.40 -7.00
C LYS A 44 5.80 14.04 -6.57
N ILE A 45 4.90 13.12 -6.20
CA ILE A 45 5.26 11.82 -5.61
C ILE A 45 4.45 10.67 -6.21
N ALA A 46 5.14 9.64 -6.70
CA ALA A 46 4.54 8.40 -7.17
C ALA A 46 4.87 7.25 -6.21
N VAL A 47 3.86 6.62 -5.63
CA VAL A 47 4.02 5.51 -4.69
C VAL A 47 3.81 4.18 -5.40
N VAL A 48 4.89 3.41 -5.60
CA VAL A 48 4.82 2.09 -6.23
C VAL A 48 4.57 1.04 -5.15
N TYR A 49 3.52 0.24 -5.28
CA TYR A 49 3.19 -0.81 -4.31
C TYR A 49 3.28 -2.21 -4.90
N MET A 50 3.69 -3.18 -4.09
CA MET A 50 3.67 -4.58 -4.51
C MET A 50 2.23 -5.09 -4.66
N ASN A 51 1.88 -5.55 -5.86
CA ASN A 51 0.51 -5.95 -6.19
C ASN A 51 0.02 -7.24 -5.50
N THR A 52 0.93 -8.03 -4.91
CA THR A 52 0.63 -9.26 -4.17
C THR A 52 0.43 -9.03 -2.67
N SER A 53 0.50 -7.78 -2.18
CA SER A 53 0.37 -7.46 -0.75
C SER A 53 -0.67 -6.39 -0.50
N ASP A 54 -1.77 -6.80 0.15
CA ASP A 54 -2.86 -5.90 0.54
C ASP A 54 -2.39 -4.82 1.52
N LEU A 55 -1.42 -5.12 2.40
CA LEU A 55 -0.80 -4.12 3.28
C LEU A 55 0.01 -3.08 2.50
N CYS A 56 0.72 -3.49 1.44
CA CYS A 56 1.40 -2.54 0.56
C CYS A 56 0.41 -1.64 -0.15
N ALA A 57 -0.68 -2.22 -0.67
CA ALA A 57 -1.75 -1.47 -1.33
C ALA A 57 -2.41 -0.48 -0.37
N LEU A 58 -2.76 -0.91 0.86
CA LEU A 58 -3.33 -0.06 1.89
C LEU A 58 -2.40 1.10 2.23
N THR A 59 -1.14 0.81 2.52
CA THR A 59 -0.14 1.84 2.88
C THR A 59 0.03 2.86 1.76
N ALA A 60 0.13 2.40 0.51
CA ALA A 60 0.26 3.27 -0.65
C ALA A 60 -0.98 4.14 -0.85
N ALA A 61 -2.18 3.57 -0.72
CA ALA A 61 -3.43 4.32 -0.81
C ALA A 61 -3.54 5.38 0.28
N SER A 62 -3.23 5.03 1.54
CA SER A 62 -3.24 5.96 2.67
C SER A 62 -2.20 7.07 2.50
N LEU A 63 -1.02 6.76 1.97
CA LEU A 63 0.05 7.74 1.74
C LEU A 63 -0.35 8.72 0.64
N VAL A 64 -0.82 8.22 -0.50
CA VAL A 64 -1.28 9.06 -1.61
C VAL A 64 -2.45 9.94 -1.18
N ALA A 65 -3.41 9.39 -0.43
CA ALA A 65 -4.52 10.18 0.11
C ALA A 65 -3.99 11.32 1.02
N SER A 66 -3.12 10.99 1.96
CA SER A 66 -2.53 11.97 2.89
C SER A 66 -1.75 13.06 2.15
N LEU A 67 -0.91 12.69 1.17
CA LEU A 67 -0.17 13.62 0.34
C LEU A 67 -1.09 14.60 -0.40
N LYS A 68 -2.19 14.08 -0.99
CA LYS A 68 -3.17 14.93 -1.68
C LYS A 68 -3.84 15.92 -0.73
N THR A 69 -4.15 15.53 0.50
CA THR A 69 -4.71 16.47 1.51
C THR A 69 -3.75 17.60 1.87
N LEU A 70 -2.44 17.39 1.69
CA LEU A 70 -1.39 18.39 1.92
C LEU A 70 -1.04 19.20 0.64
N GLY A 71 -1.82 19.03 -0.44
CA GLY A 71 -1.61 19.71 -1.71
C GLY A 71 -0.39 19.21 -2.49
N VAL A 72 0.04 17.96 -2.27
CA VAL A 72 1.08 17.29 -3.07
C VAL A 72 0.42 16.55 -4.22
N GLU A 73 0.96 16.69 -5.43
CA GLU A 73 0.57 15.90 -6.59
C GLU A 73 1.04 14.47 -6.39
N ALA A 74 0.10 13.53 -6.19
CA ALA A 74 0.46 12.16 -5.85
C ALA A 74 -0.35 11.09 -6.58
N TYR A 75 0.32 10.00 -6.96
CA TYR A 75 -0.28 8.83 -7.60
C TYR A 75 0.24 7.55 -6.97
N TYR A 76 -0.57 6.49 -6.97
CA TYR A 76 -0.06 5.14 -6.72
C TYR A 76 0.16 4.43 -8.05
N LEU A 77 1.19 3.60 -8.12
CA LEU A 77 1.51 2.77 -9.28
C LEU A 77 1.52 1.31 -8.84
N LYS A 78 0.80 0.47 -9.57
CA LYS A 78 0.77 -0.97 -9.31
C LYS A 78 2.10 -1.59 -9.73
N GLY A 79 2.79 -2.23 -8.79
CA GLY A 79 3.99 -3.01 -9.05
C GLY A 79 3.67 -4.21 -9.96
N ALA A 80 4.64 -4.59 -10.79
CA ALA A 80 4.49 -5.64 -11.81
C ALA A 80 3.34 -5.41 -12.82
N ASP A 81 2.82 -4.18 -12.91
CA ASP A 81 1.97 -3.76 -14.02
C ASP A 81 2.81 -3.70 -15.31
N PRO A 82 2.41 -4.37 -16.41
CA PRO A 82 3.14 -4.35 -17.67
C PRO A 82 3.39 -2.93 -18.21
N ASP A 83 2.50 -1.98 -17.90
CA ASP A 83 2.60 -0.59 -18.34
C ASP A 83 3.39 0.29 -17.35
N LEU A 84 3.88 -0.26 -16.23
CA LEU A 84 4.63 0.50 -15.23
C LEU A 84 5.81 1.28 -15.83
N PRO A 85 6.66 0.70 -16.72
CA PRO A 85 7.75 1.45 -17.34
C PRO A 85 7.26 2.66 -18.14
N LEU A 86 6.15 2.51 -18.87
CA LEU A 86 5.54 3.60 -19.63
C LEU A 86 4.95 4.67 -18.71
N LYS A 87 4.29 4.27 -17.62
CA LYS A 87 3.75 5.18 -16.60
C LYS A 87 4.85 6.01 -15.93
N ILE A 88 5.97 5.38 -15.56
CA ILE A 88 7.15 6.07 -15.00
C ILE A 88 7.74 7.03 -16.04
N LYS A 89 7.89 6.59 -17.29
CA LYS A 89 8.39 7.43 -18.38
C LYS A 89 7.51 8.68 -18.60
N ASN A 90 6.19 8.52 -18.54
CA ASN A 90 5.24 9.61 -18.74
C ASN A 90 5.23 10.62 -17.59
N LEU A 91 5.42 10.15 -16.34
CA LEU A 91 5.57 11.03 -15.19
C LEU A 91 6.88 11.84 -15.29
N GLY A 92 7.99 11.17 -15.61
CA GLY A 92 9.27 11.81 -15.85
C GLY A 92 10.15 11.94 -14.59
N ALA A 93 11.35 12.48 -14.77
CA ALA A 93 12.40 12.51 -13.74
C ALA A 93 12.18 13.57 -12.63
N ASN A 94 11.20 14.46 -12.79
CA ASN A 94 10.84 15.46 -11.78
C ASN A 94 9.92 14.90 -10.68
N TRP A 95 9.58 13.61 -10.72
CA TRP A 95 8.81 12.93 -9.69
C TRP A 95 9.72 12.19 -8.72
N ILE A 96 9.33 12.18 -7.44
CA ILE A 96 9.89 11.25 -6.46
C ILE A 96 9.13 9.93 -6.54
N TYR A 97 9.85 8.83 -6.72
CA TYR A 97 9.28 7.47 -6.76
C TYR A 97 9.54 6.77 -5.43
N LEU A 98 8.48 6.56 -4.65
CA LEU A 98 8.53 5.82 -3.39
C LEU A 98 8.06 4.40 -3.65
N ALA A 99 9.00 3.47 -3.72
CA ALA A 99 8.66 2.07 -3.90
C ALA A 99 8.57 1.35 -2.54
N TYR A 100 7.40 0.82 -2.24
CA TYR A 100 7.15 0.02 -1.05
C TYR A 100 6.93 -1.43 -1.48
N PHE A 101 7.94 -2.25 -1.21
CA PHE A 101 7.93 -3.69 -1.45
C PHE A 101 7.86 -4.42 -0.11
N GLY A 102 7.12 -5.52 -0.10
CA GLY A 102 6.55 -6.15 1.10
C GLY A 102 7.48 -6.31 2.29
N GLU A 103 6.85 -6.36 3.46
CA GLU A 103 7.46 -6.97 4.63
C GLU A 103 7.46 -8.48 4.45
N ARG A 104 8.61 -9.12 4.66
CA ARG A 104 8.65 -10.58 4.82
C ARG A 104 7.70 -10.96 5.98
N PRO A 105 7.01 -12.12 5.91
CA PRO A 105 6.29 -12.67 7.04
C PRO A 105 7.16 -12.64 8.31
N HIS A 106 6.56 -12.37 9.46
CA HIS A 106 7.32 -12.22 10.71
C HIS A 106 8.29 -13.39 10.95
N GLU A 107 7.86 -14.62 10.68
CA GLU A 107 8.68 -15.82 10.78
C GLU A 107 9.91 -15.81 9.86
N GLU A 108 9.76 -15.31 8.63
CA GLU A 108 10.85 -15.18 7.67
C GLU A 108 11.82 -14.05 8.04
N VAL A 109 11.31 -12.95 8.59
CA VAL A 109 12.14 -11.87 9.14
C VAL A 109 12.95 -12.39 10.32
N GLN A 110 12.30 -13.09 11.25
CA GLN A 110 12.94 -13.56 12.46
C GLN A 110 13.95 -14.66 12.19
N LYS A 111 13.67 -15.53 11.22
CA LYS A 111 14.64 -16.51 10.75
C LYS A 111 15.87 -15.86 10.10
N ALA A 112 15.71 -14.75 9.38
CA ALA A 112 16.82 -14.04 8.75
C ALA A 112 17.66 -13.20 9.74
N LEU A 113 17.06 -12.69 10.82
CA LEU A 113 17.76 -11.93 11.87
C LEU A 113 18.51 -12.82 12.87
N ASN A 114 18.08 -14.07 13.03
CA ASN A 114 18.69 -15.05 13.92
C ASN A 114 19.77 -15.91 13.22
N GLN A 115 20.17 -15.54 12.00
CA GLN A 115 21.33 -16.08 11.29
C GLN A 115 22.56 -15.19 11.53
#